data_AF-A0A956JLN7-F1
#
_entry.id   AF-A0A956JLN7-F1
#
_cell.length_a   1.000
_cell.length_b   1.000
_cell.length_c   1.000
_cell.angle_alpha   90.00
_cell.angle_beta   90.00
_cell.angle_gamma   90.00
#
_symmetry.space_group_name_H-M   'P 1'
#
loop_
_entity.id
_entity.type
_entity.pdbx_description
1 polymer ?
#
loop_
_entity_poly.entity_id
_entity_poly.type
_entity_poly.pdbx_seq_one_letter_code
_entity_poly.pdbx_strand_id
1 'polypeptide(L)'
;MSLASLTTLLLDAGNTVVFLDMSAVAAVARAEGVVVDPVRLGAVEGQAKREYERRLEAGGSHESGWRLYLTTLLIEAGVEQDAAAALIDPLRAAHDELNLWRRVPESLPAALDRARGLGLRVGVVSNSEGRLPEL
;
A
#
# COMPACT_ATOMS: atom_id res chain seq x y z
N MET A 1 -13.45 0.68 27.40
CA MET A 1 -12.16 1.39 27.65
C MET A 1 -12.36 2.83 27.22
N SER A 2 -12.12 3.82 28.10
CA SER A 2 -12.25 5.23 27.71
C SER A 2 -10.98 5.67 26.98
N LEU A 3 -11.10 6.40 25.87
CA LEU A 3 -9.95 7.02 25.20
C LEU A 3 -9.19 7.98 26.13
N ALA A 4 -9.83 8.47 27.21
CA ALA A 4 -9.25 9.43 28.15
C ALA A 4 -8.07 8.89 28.97
N SER A 5 -7.83 7.57 29.01
CA SER A 5 -6.69 6.97 29.72
C SER A 5 -5.52 6.62 28.80
N LEU A 6 -5.63 6.84 27.49
CA LEU A 6 -4.57 6.55 26.54
C LEU A 6 -3.51 7.67 26.59
N THR A 7 -2.24 7.28 26.58
CA THR A 7 -1.10 8.24 26.57
C THR A 7 -0.29 8.19 25.29
N THR A 8 -0.52 7.16 24.46
CA THR A 8 0.31 6.84 23.31
C THR A 8 -0.55 6.24 22.20
N LEU A 9 -0.30 6.67 20.97
CA LEU A 9 -0.86 6.13 19.75
C LEU A 9 0.28 5.56 18.90
N LEU A 10 0.30 4.24 18.74
CA LEU A 10 1.24 3.56 17.84
C LEU A 10 0.48 3.20 16.57
N LEU A 11 0.96 3.70 15.44
CA LEU A 11 0.38 3.48 14.13
C LEU A 11 1.22 2.48 13.35
N ASP A 12 0.57 1.56 12.64
CA ASP A 12 1.24 0.86 11.56
C ASP A 12 1.63 1.85 10.44
N ALA A 13 2.60 1.50 9.62
CA ALA A 13 2.97 2.28 8.46
C ALA A 13 2.05 1.98 7.27
N GLY A 14 2.08 0.74 6.78
CA GLY A 14 1.43 0.34 5.54
C GLY A 14 -0.10 0.36 5.64
N ASN A 15 -0.77 0.97 4.68
CA ASN A 15 -2.23 1.10 4.66
C ASN A 15 -2.83 1.83 5.89
N THR A 16 -2.01 2.51 6.69
CA THR A 16 -2.42 3.32 7.84
C THR A 16 -1.88 4.74 7.72
N VAL A 17 -0.56 4.88 7.55
CA VAL A 17 0.13 6.16 7.34
C VAL A 17 0.47 6.37 5.86
N VAL A 18 1.01 5.34 5.21
CA VAL A 18 1.39 5.34 3.80
C VAL A 18 0.61 4.27 3.03
N PHE A 19 0.15 4.63 1.84
CA PHE A 19 -0.69 3.81 0.99
C PHE A 19 -0.03 3.60 -0.37
N LEU A 20 -0.44 2.56 -1.08
CA LEU A 20 0.01 2.33 -2.45
C LEU A 20 -0.36 3.55 -3.31
N ASP A 21 0.63 4.07 -4.03
CA ASP A 21 0.44 5.15 -4.99
C ASP A 21 -0.04 4.57 -6.33
N MET A 22 -1.36 4.60 -6.55
CA MET A 22 -1.97 4.09 -7.79
C MET A 22 -1.48 4.83 -9.04
N SER A 23 -1.12 6.11 -8.91
CA SER A 23 -0.57 6.88 -10.02
C SER A 23 0.84 6.43 -10.37
N ALA A 24 1.64 6.06 -9.36
CA ALA A 24 2.95 5.44 -9.57
C ALA A 24 2.84 4.09 -10.28
N VAL A 25 1.91 3.24 -9.83
CA VAL A 25 1.65 1.94 -10.48
C VAL A 25 1.23 2.13 -11.94
N ALA A 26 0.30 3.05 -12.21
CA ALA A 26 -0.14 3.36 -13.57
C ALA A 26 0.99 3.94 -14.44
N ALA A 27 1.89 4.74 -13.85
CA ALA A 27 3.06 5.28 -14.56
C ALA A 27 4.04 4.19 -14.98
N VAL A 28 4.33 3.21 -14.10
CA VAL A 28 5.15 2.04 -14.43
C VAL A 28 4.49 1.23 -15.53
N ALA A 29 3.19 0.94 -15.41
CA ALA A 29 2.45 0.22 -16.44
C ALA A 29 2.52 0.91 -17.81
N ARG A 30 2.38 2.25 -17.82
CA ARG A 30 2.46 3.06 -19.04
C ARG A 30 3.83 3.00 -19.69
N ALA A 31 4.91 2.96 -18.91
CA ALA A 31 6.27 2.83 -19.43
C ALA A 31 6.48 1.50 -20.18
N GLU A 32 5.78 0.45 -19.76
CA GLU A 32 5.75 -0.87 -20.40
C GLU A 32 4.68 -0.98 -21.52
N GLY A 33 4.04 0.13 -21.89
CA GLY A 33 3.03 0.18 -22.96
C GLY A 33 1.62 -0.27 -22.53
N VAL A 34 1.38 -0.50 -21.24
CA VAL A 34 0.07 -0.88 -20.69
C VAL A 34 -0.63 0.35 -20.12
N VAL A 35 -1.84 0.63 -20.59
CA VAL A 35 -2.66 1.73 -20.06
C VAL A 35 -3.63 1.19 -19.03
N VAL A 36 -3.53 1.71 -17.80
CA VAL A 36 -4.47 1.42 -16.71
C VAL A 36 -4.82 2.71 -15.99
N ASP A 37 -6.09 2.88 -15.62
CA ASP A 37 -6.57 4.05 -14.90
C ASP A 37 -6.25 3.95 -13.40
N PRO A 38 -5.50 4.89 -12.80
CA PRO A 38 -5.23 4.90 -11.36
C PRO A 38 -6.49 4.97 -10.50
N VAL A 39 -7.57 5.59 -10.97
CA VAL A 39 -8.87 5.61 -10.26
C VAL A 39 -9.47 4.22 -10.23
N ARG A 40 -9.37 3.47 -11.33
CA ARG A 40 -9.86 2.10 -11.41
C ARG A 40 -9.06 1.16 -10.50
N LEU A 41 -7.73 1.29 -10.48
CA LEU A 41 -6.87 0.57 -9.52
C LEU A 41 -7.33 0.80 -8.08
N GLY A 42 -7.56 2.07 -7.70
CA GLY A 42 -8.08 2.42 -6.37
C GLY A 42 -9.46 1.80 -6.07
N ALA A 43 -10.36 1.75 -7.06
CA ALA A 43 -11.70 1.19 -6.89
C ALA A 43 -11.72 -0.32 -6.64
N VAL A 44 -10.70 -1.06 -7.10
CA VAL A 44 -10.61 -2.53 -6.96
C VAL A 44 -9.62 -2.98 -5.89
N GLU A 45 -8.85 -2.07 -5.30
CA GLU A 45 -7.81 -2.40 -4.32
C GLU A 45 -8.32 -3.28 -3.17
N GLY A 46 -9.54 -2.99 -2.68
CA GLY A 46 -10.15 -3.78 -1.61
C GLY A 46 -10.40 -5.25 -1.98
N GLN A 47 -10.67 -5.56 -3.26
CA GLN A 47 -10.80 -6.94 -3.75
C GLN A 47 -9.43 -7.63 -3.78
N ALA A 48 -8.40 -6.96 -4.29
CA ALA A 48 -7.04 -7.48 -4.32
C ALA A 48 -6.49 -7.76 -2.91
N LYS A 49 -6.77 -6.88 -1.93
CA LYS A 49 -6.39 -7.08 -0.52
C LYS A 49 -7.04 -8.33 0.08
N ARG A 50 -8.34 -8.53 -0.15
CA ARG A 50 -9.05 -9.73 0.34
C ARG A 50 -8.49 -11.01 -0.27
N GLU A 51 -8.14 -11.00 -1.55
CA GLU A 51 -7.54 -12.18 -2.18
C GLU A 51 -6.16 -12.50 -1.59
N TYR A 52 -5.36 -11.46 -1.38
CA TYR A 52 -4.07 -11.60 -0.69
C TYR A 52 -4.22 -12.18 0.72
N GLU A 53 -5.15 -11.63 1.53
CA GLU A 53 -5.45 -12.12 2.88
C GLU A 53 -5.84 -13.60 2.88
N ARG A 54 -6.77 -14.00 1.99
CA ARG A 54 -7.16 -15.41 1.83
C ARG A 54 -5.96 -16.32 1.52
N ARG A 55 -5.03 -15.85 0.69
CA ARG A 55 -3.84 -16.63 0.34
C ARG A 55 -2.88 -16.79 1.50
N LEU A 56 -2.69 -15.74 2.31
CA LEU A 56 -1.87 -15.80 3.52
C LEU A 56 -2.47 -16.77 4.55
N GLU A 57 -3.79 -16.71 4.77
CA GLU A 57 -4.49 -17.64 5.67
C GLU A 57 -4.32 -19.10 5.24
N ALA A 58 -4.21 -19.35 3.93
CA ALA A 58 -3.91 -20.65 3.35
C ALA A 58 -2.41 -21.04 3.38
N GLY A 59 -1.56 -20.31 4.10
CA GLY A 59 -0.13 -20.61 4.27
C GLY A 59 0.81 -20.03 3.20
N GLY A 60 0.37 -19.03 2.43
CA GLY A 60 1.24 -18.30 1.49
C GLY A 60 2.29 -17.42 2.18
N SER A 61 3.38 -17.08 1.48
CA SER A 61 4.40 -16.14 1.99
C SER A 61 4.05 -14.68 1.69
N HIS A 62 4.64 -13.73 2.41
CA HIS A 62 4.42 -12.29 2.13
C HIS A 62 5.06 -11.83 0.81
N GLU A 63 6.17 -12.43 0.37
CA GLU A 63 6.80 -12.10 -0.93
C GLU A 63 5.93 -12.61 -2.09
N SER A 64 5.45 -13.86 -2.00
CA SER A 64 4.41 -14.35 -2.91
C SER A 64 3.14 -13.50 -2.81
N GLY A 65 2.89 -12.94 -1.62
CA GLY A 65 1.84 -11.99 -1.31
C GLY A 65 1.88 -10.68 -2.06
N TRP A 66 3.03 -10.01 -2.10
CA TRP A 66 3.19 -8.74 -2.83
C TRP A 66 2.95 -8.93 -4.33
N ARG A 67 3.55 -9.99 -4.91
CA ARG A 67 3.37 -10.32 -6.34
C ARG A 67 1.92 -10.66 -6.65
N LEU A 68 1.29 -11.49 -5.81
CA LEU A 68 -0.13 -11.84 -5.94
C LEU A 68 -1.01 -10.59 -5.87
N TYR A 69 -0.81 -9.76 -4.84
CA TYR A 69 -1.61 -8.56 -4.63
C TYR A 69 -1.57 -7.61 -5.84
N LEU A 70 -0.38 -7.30 -6.38
CA LEU A 70 -0.28 -6.42 -7.55
C LEU A 70 -0.81 -7.06 -8.83
N THR A 71 -0.61 -8.37 -9.01
CA THR A 71 -1.17 -9.09 -10.17
C THR A 71 -2.70 -9.03 -10.12
N THR A 72 -3.31 -9.37 -8.98
CA THR A 72 -4.76 -9.31 -8.77
C THR A 72 -5.28 -7.88 -8.94
N LEU A 73 -4.58 -6.88 -8.40
CA LEU A 73 -4.96 -5.47 -8.54
C LEU A 73 -5.05 -5.05 -10.02
N LEU A 74 -4.05 -5.40 -10.83
CA LEU A 74 -4.00 -5.08 -12.25
C LEU A 74 -5.11 -5.80 -13.03
N ILE A 75 -5.32 -7.10 -12.78
CA ILE A 75 -6.36 -7.89 -13.44
C ILE A 75 -7.76 -7.34 -13.13
N GLU A 76 -8.07 -7.09 -11.86
CA GLU A 76 -9.38 -6.54 -11.45
C GLU A 76 -9.59 -5.11 -12.01
N ALA A 77 -8.50 -4.38 -12.25
CA ALA A 77 -8.55 -3.08 -12.91
C ALA A 77 -8.74 -3.17 -14.43
N GLY A 78 -8.75 -4.37 -15.02
CA GLY A 78 -9.02 -4.63 -16.43
C GLY A 78 -7.77 -4.86 -17.29
N VAL A 79 -6.60 -5.05 -16.69
CA VAL A 79 -5.39 -5.43 -17.42
C VAL A 79 -5.45 -6.93 -17.76
N GLU A 80 -5.16 -7.28 -19.00
CA GLU A 80 -5.08 -8.68 -19.44
C GLU A 80 -4.07 -9.49 -18.61
N GLN A 81 -4.35 -10.77 -18.41
CA GLN A 81 -3.63 -11.60 -17.43
C GLN A 81 -2.12 -11.68 -17.72
N ASP A 82 -1.74 -11.90 -18.97
CA ASP A 82 -0.33 -11.98 -19.38
C ASP A 82 0.39 -10.64 -19.24
N ALA A 83 -0.31 -9.54 -19.54
CA ALA A 83 0.22 -8.19 -19.36
C ALA A 83 0.39 -7.85 -17.87
N ALA A 84 -0.57 -8.21 -17.02
CA ALA A 84 -0.48 -8.02 -15.59
C ALA A 84 0.70 -8.79 -14.98
N ALA A 85 0.93 -10.03 -15.42
CA ALA A 85 2.07 -10.84 -14.99
C ALA A 85 3.42 -10.23 -15.43
N ALA A 86 3.50 -9.72 -16.66
CA ALA A 86 4.70 -9.09 -17.19
C ALA A 86 5.07 -7.78 -16.45
N LEU A 87 4.09 -7.08 -15.87
CA LEU A 87 4.31 -5.83 -15.12
C LEU A 87 4.92 -6.02 -13.73
N ILE A 88 4.95 -7.23 -13.18
CA ILE A 88 5.35 -7.46 -11.78
C ILE A 88 6.83 -7.16 -11.55
N ASP A 89 7.72 -7.53 -12.47
CA ASP A 89 9.15 -7.27 -12.34
C ASP A 89 9.49 -5.78 -12.51
N PRO A 90 8.92 -5.05 -13.51
CA PRO A 90 9.03 -3.59 -13.57
C PRO A 90 8.51 -2.87 -12.30
N LEU A 91 7.37 -3.30 -11.77
CA LEU A 91 6.82 -2.75 -10.52
C LEU A 91 7.73 -3.06 -9.33
N ARG A 92 8.40 -4.21 -9.31
CA ARG A 92 9.36 -4.57 -8.26
C ARG A 92 10.57 -3.67 -8.33
N ALA A 93 11.15 -3.48 -9.53
CA ALA A 93 12.27 -2.58 -9.73
C ALA A 93 11.94 -1.15 -9.28
N ALA A 94 10.77 -0.64 -9.68
CA ALA A 94 10.29 0.68 -9.25
C ALA A 94 10.11 0.77 -7.73
N HIS A 95 9.56 -0.27 -7.09
CA HIS A 95 9.39 -0.32 -5.63
C HIS A 95 10.74 -0.36 -4.90
N ASP A 96 11.73 -1.06 -5.45
CA ASP A 96 13.05 -1.16 -4.84
C ASP A 96 13.87 0.13 -5.00
N GLU A 97 13.66 0.88 -6.09
CA GLU A 97 14.22 2.21 -6.29
C GLU A 97 13.54 3.27 -5.40
N LEU A 98 12.20 3.32 -5.42
CA LEU A 98 11.39 4.22 -4.61
C LEU A 98 10.08 3.54 -4.25
N ASN A 99 10.00 3.10 -2.99
CA ASN A 99 8.89 2.33 -2.44
C ASN A 99 7.51 2.85 -2.93
N LEU A 100 6.74 1.96 -3.56
CA LEU A 100 5.42 2.31 -4.10
C LEU A 100 4.38 2.64 -3.02
N TRP A 101 4.60 2.26 -1.76
CA TRP A 101 3.81 2.72 -0.61
C TRP A 101 4.30 4.09 -0.13
N ARG A 102 4.02 5.10 -0.94
CA ARG A 102 4.47 6.48 -0.74
C ARG A 102 3.36 7.52 -0.71
N ARG A 103 2.10 7.11 -0.89
CA ARG A 103 0.97 8.05 -0.84
C ARG A 103 0.55 8.27 0.60
N VAL A 104 0.67 9.50 1.09
CA VAL A 104 0.11 9.92 2.39
C VAL A 104 -1.26 10.58 2.17
N PRO A 105 -2.32 10.22 2.91
CA PRO A 105 -3.60 10.92 2.83
C PRO A 105 -3.45 12.38 3.25
N GLU A 106 -4.02 13.32 2.49
CA GLU A 106 -3.97 14.76 2.78
C GLU A 106 -4.53 15.11 4.16
N SER A 107 -5.48 14.33 4.66
CA SER A 107 -6.10 14.51 5.98
C SER A 107 -5.24 14.02 7.14
N LEU A 108 -4.18 13.23 6.89
CA LEU A 108 -3.40 12.59 7.94
C LEU A 108 -2.66 13.60 8.83
N PRO A 109 -1.94 14.61 8.32
CA PRO A 109 -1.26 15.59 9.17
C PRO A 109 -2.18 16.23 10.21
N ALA A 110 -3.35 16.71 9.76
CA ALA A 110 -4.34 17.31 10.66
C ALA A 110 -4.90 16.30 11.68
N ALA A 111 -5.01 15.02 11.34
CA ALA A 111 -5.42 13.98 12.29
C ALA A 111 -4.34 13.72 13.36
N LEU A 112 -3.07 13.70 12.96
CA LEU A 112 -1.95 13.54 13.90
C LEU A 112 -1.84 14.74 14.84
N ASP A 113 -2.08 15.96 14.35
CA ASP A 113 -2.07 17.15 15.19
C ASP A 113 -3.21 17.15 16.21
N ARG A 114 -4.41 16.68 15.83
CA ARG A 114 -5.50 16.46 16.79
C ARG A 114 -5.11 15.43 17.85
N ALA A 115 -4.47 14.32 17.47
CA ALA A 115 -4.02 13.32 18.44
C ALA A 115 -3.00 13.91 19.43
N ARG A 116 -2.03 14.70 18.95
CA ARG A 116 -1.06 15.40 19.81
C ARG A 116 -1.73 16.43 20.71
N GLY A 117 -2.73 17.16 20.22
CA GLY A 117 -3.52 18.12 20.99
C GLY A 117 -4.31 17.48 22.14
N LEU A 118 -4.60 16.18 22.06
CA LEU A 118 -5.18 15.38 23.14
C LEU A 118 -4.13 14.88 24.16
N GLY A 119 -2.86 15.27 24.00
CA GLY A 119 -1.76 14.83 24.87
C GLY A 119 -1.17 13.46 24.51
N LEU A 120 -1.55 12.88 23.37
CA LEU A 120 -1.02 11.59 22.93
C LEU A 120 0.39 11.73 22.36
N ARG A 121 1.30 10.85 22.79
CA ARG A 121 2.56 10.61 22.08
C ARG A 121 2.29 9.73 20.87
N VAL A 122 2.69 10.17 19.68
CA VAL A 122 2.45 9.43 18.44
C VAL A 122 3.76 8.79 17.96
N GLY A 123 3.71 7.49 17.65
CA GLY A 123 4.81 6.75 17.05
C GLY A 123 4.33 5.89 15.88
N VAL A 124 5.26 5.50 15.00
CA VAL A 124 5.02 4.53 13.93
C VAL A 124 5.78 3.26 14.24
N VAL A 125 5.12 2.12 14.11
CA VAL A 125 5.70 0.78 14.21
C VAL A 125 5.54 0.13 12.85
N SER A 126 6.62 -0.33 12.23
CA SER A 126 6.56 -0.90 10.90
C SER A 126 7.30 -2.23 10.83
N ASN A 127 6.70 -3.17 10.11
CA ASN A 127 7.34 -4.43 9.73
C ASN A 127 8.16 -4.31 8.43
N SER A 128 8.22 -3.13 7.82
CA SER A 128 9.13 -2.85 6.69
C SER A 128 10.56 -2.76 7.22
N GLU A 129 11.47 -3.58 6.70
CA GLU A 129 12.89 -3.76 7.07
C GLU A 129 13.73 -2.46 7.17
N GLY A 130 13.40 -1.53 8.08
CA GLY A 130 14.14 -0.30 8.33
C GLY A 130 14.00 0.82 7.29
N ARG A 131 13.40 0.61 6.11
CA ARG A 131 13.37 1.58 4.99
C ARG A 131 12.39 2.76 5.13
N LEU A 132 11.65 2.85 6.24
CA LEU A 132 10.66 3.92 6.44
C LEU A 132 11.23 5.35 6.39
N PRO A 133 12.44 5.64 6.92
CA PRO A 133 13.03 6.99 6.85
C PRO A 133 13.41 7.45 5.44
N GLU A 134 13.39 6.56 4.46
CA GLU A 134 13.76 6.81 3.05
C GLU A 134 12.53 7.12 2.17
N LEU A 135 11.32 7.15 2.77
CA LEU A 135 10.05 7.50 2.11
C LEU A 135 9.84 9.00 1.95
#